data_AF-A0A4Q9N4N7-F1
#
_entry.id   AF-A0A4Q9N4N7-F1
#
_cell.length_a   1.000
_cell.length_b   1.000
_cell.length_c   1.000
_cell.angle_alpha   90.00
_cell.angle_beta   90.00
_cell.angle_gamma   90.00
#
_symmetry.space_group_name_H-M   'P 1'
#
loop_
_entity.id
_entity.type
_entity.pdbx_description
1 polymer ?
#
loop_
_entity_poly.entity_id
_entity_poly.type
_entity_poly.pdbx_seq_one_letter_code
_entity_poly.pdbx_strand_id
1 'polypeptide(L)'
;MTLAPYTLPSGFVLPSIHSVPPFFTQQPNPNSRKIATDNWTRLLLSYARHKKLFVLRAEDVDVPNSEWEEVLSNPRIGRKIRAAHLAAILAHMVTSGQAVYDPPNQTSAVLLYWRSPEEWAQVLHDWASSTGQLNTIMTFYEIVEPPVPSPLSGLPFPILRKVITILTKSNRAQIIAVADGEGVRFLSGQPGR
;
A
#
# COMPACT_ATOMS: atom_id res chain seq x y z
N MET A 1 -14.69 4.63 29.61
CA MET A 1 -13.74 4.29 28.53
C MET A 1 -13.53 5.55 27.69
N THR A 2 -12.37 6.18 27.77
CA THR A 2 -12.08 7.40 27.01
C THR A 2 -11.72 7.04 25.58
N LEU A 3 -12.56 7.44 24.62
CA LEU A 3 -12.30 7.31 23.19
C LEU A 3 -11.27 8.36 22.76
N ALA A 4 -10.02 8.16 23.13
CA ALA A 4 -8.92 9.02 22.75
C ALA A 4 -8.06 8.35 21.67
N PRO A 5 -7.54 9.13 20.71
CA PRO A 5 -6.46 8.66 19.84
C PRO A 5 -5.22 8.32 20.69
N TYR A 6 -4.35 7.47 20.18
CA TYR A 6 -3.15 7.04 20.90
C TYR A 6 -1.94 7.04 19.99
N THR A 7 -0.87 7.69 20.44
CA THR A 7 0.39 7.75 19.69
C THR A 7 1.26 6.56 20.06
N LEU A 8 1.60 5.75 19.06
CA LEU A 8 2.54 4.65 19.20
C LEU A 8 3.98 5.17 19.34
N PRO A 9 4.92 4.36 19.89
CA PRO A 9 6.34 4.70 19.91
C PRO A 9 6.91 4.97 18.50
N SER A 10 6.31 4.36 17.47
CA SER A 10 6.61 4.60 16.07
C SER A 10 6.19 5.97 15.53
N GLY A 11 5.54 6.81 16.36
CA GLY A 11 5.01 8.11 15.99
C GLY A 11 3.66 8.07 15.27
N PHE A 12 3.13 6.89 14.97
CA PHE A 12 1.81 6.74 14.34
C PHE A 12 0.69 7.01 15.35
N VAL A 13 -0.35 7.74 14.92
CA VAL A 13 -1.52 8.02 15.76
C VAL A 13 -2.65 7.04 15.43
N LEU A 14 -2.90 6.12 16.35
CA LEU A 14 -4.05 5.22 16.27
C LEU A 14 -5.35 6.00 16.47
N PRO A 15 -6.38 5.77 15.64
CA PRO A 15 -7.68 6.42 15.78
C PRO A 15 -8.36 5.96 17.07
N SER A 16 -9.24 6.80 17.62
CA SER A 16 -9.94 6.51 18.88
C SER A 16 -10.76 5.21 18.84
N ILE A 17 -11.28 4.84 17.67
CA ILE A 17 -12.02 3.58 17.45
C ILE A 17 -11.16 2.32 17.70
N HIS A 18 -9.83 2.42 17.60
CA HIS A 18 -8.92 1.32 17.94
C HIS A 18 -8.97 0.95 19.43
N SER A 19 -9.46 1.84 20.30
CA SER A 19 -9.67 1.56 21.72
C SER A 19 -11.04 0.94 22.03
N VAL A 20 -11.86 0.64 21.01
CA VAL A 20 -13.21 0.08 21.16
C VAL A 20 -13.15 -1.45 21.02
N PRO A 21 -13.44 -2.25 22.07
CA PRO A 21 -13.29 -3.71 21.99
C PRO A 21 -14.12 -4.39 20.87
N PRO A 22 -15.37 -3.96 20.58
CA PRO A 22 -16.12 -4.47 19.43
C PRO A 22 -15.43 -4.30 18.08
N PHE A 23 -14.56 -3.30 17.90
CA PHE A 23 -13.91 -3.01 16.61
C PHE A 23 -13.07 -4.17 16.07
N PHE A 24 -12.46 -4.97 16.96
CA PHE A 24 -11.65 -6.15 16.59
C PHE A 24 -12.49 -7.38 16.25
N THR A 25 -13.80 -7.34 16.49
CA THR A 25 -14.72 -8.45 16.23
C THR A 25 -15.57 -8.15 15.01
N GLN A 26 -15.76 -9.16 14.15
CA GLN A 26 -16.62 -9.03 12.98
C GLN A 26 -18.06 -8.80 13.43
N GLN A 27 -18.65 -7.69 12.99
CA GLN A 27 -20.00 -7.31 13.40
C GLN A 27 -21.05 -8.18 12.68
N PRO A 28 -22.09 -8.66 13.39
CA PRO A 28 -23.15 -9.48 12.79
C PRO A 28 -24.06 -8.63 11.89
N ASN A 29 -24.33 -7.39 12.28
CA ASN A 29 -25.17 -6.47 11.52
C ASN A 29 -24.40 -5.97 10.26
N PRO A 30 -24.99 -6.06 9.05
CA PRO A 30 -24.33 -5.63 7.81
C PRO A 30 -23.91 -4.15 7.78
N ASN A 31 -24.72 -3.24 8.33
CA ASN A 31 -24.42 -1.81 8.34
C ASN A 31 -23.24 -1.51 9.27
N SER A 32 -23.28 -2.06 10.49
CA SER A 32 -22.19 -1.93 11.45
C SER A 32 -20.91 -2.60 10.95
N ARG A 33 -21.03 -3.72 10.23
CA ARG A 33 -19.90 -4.41 9.61
C ARG A 33 -19.26 -3.53 8.55
N LYS A 34 -20.05 -2.92 7.65
CA LYS A 34 -19.54 -1.98 6.65
C LYS A 34 -18.77 -0.83 7.30
N ILE A 35 -19.35 -0.18 8.31
CA ILE A 35 -18.69 0.92 9.03
C ILE A 35 -17.38 0.46 9.69
N ALA A 36 -17.37 -0.73 10.30
CA ALA A 36 -16.15 -1.28 10.90
C ALA A 36 -15.09 -1.56 9.83
N THR A 37 -15.46 -2.17 8.71
CA THR A 37 -14.55 -2.45 7.60
C THR A 37 -13.98 -1.16 7.00
N ASP A 38 -14.80 -0.13 6.77
CA ASP A 38 -14.34 1.17 6.26
C ASP A 38 -13.31 1.82 7.19
N ASN A 39 -13.54 1.73 8.51
CA ASN A 39 -12.59 2.24 9.50
C ASN A 39 -11.28 1.42 9.53
N TRP A 40 -11.37 0.09 9.42
CA TRP A 40 -10.20 -0.78 9.30
C TRP A 40 -9.39 -0.46 8.06
N THR A 41 -10.03 -0.33 6.89
CA THR A 41 -9.41 0.06 5.63
C THR A 41 -8.62 1.36 5.78
N ARG A 42 -9.22 2.41 6.35
CA ARG A 42 -8.55 3.71 6.56
C ARG A 42 -7.34 3.57 7.49
N LEU A 43 -7.49 2.79 8.57
CA LEU A 43 -6.41 2.52 9.52
C LEU A 43 -5.24 1.77 8.85
N LEU A 44 -5.54 0.71 8.11
CA LEU A 44 -4.52 -0.09 7.42
C LEU A 44 -3.77 0.75 6.38
N LEU A 45 -4.48 1.50 5.53
CA LEU A 45 -3.84 2.35 4.51
C LEU A 45 -3.00 3.49 5.12
N SER A 46 -3.48 4.13 6.18
CA SER A 46 -2.73 5.20 6.85
C SER A 46 -1.48 4.68 7.55
N TYR A 47 -1.56 3.53 8.20
CA TYR A 47 -0.39 2.88 8.80
C TYR A 47 0.60 2.37 7.74
N ALA A 48 0.10 1.77 6.65
CA ALA A 48 0.90 1.36 5.50
C ALA A 48 1.73 2.54 4.97
N ARG A 49 1.10 3.70 4.80
CA ARG A 49 1.78 4.92 4.37
C ARG A 49 2.84 5.41 5.37
N HIS A 50 2.54 5.36 6.67
CA HIS A 50 3.45 5.80 7.73
C HIS A 50 4.74 4.98 7.78
N LYS A 51 4.60 3.65 7.70
CA LYS A 51 5.72 2.69 7.73
C LYS A 51 6.27 2.34 6.34
N LYS A 52 5.69 2.87 5.26
CA LYS A 52 5.96 2.51 3.85
C LYS A 52 5.80 1.02 3.55
N LEU A 53 4.81 0.39 4.17
CA LEU A 53 4.46 -1.01 3.91
C LEU A 53 3.57 -1.10 2.68
N PHE A 54 3.80 -2.13 1.87
CA PHE A 54 2.97 -2.41 0.70
C PHE A 54 2.28 -3.76 0.78
N VAL A 55 2.80 -4.70 1.58
CA VAL A 55 2.29 -6.07 1.66
C VAL A 55 1.59 -6.27 2.99
N LEU A 56 0.40 -6.87 2.95
CA LEU A 56 -0.33 -7.33 4.13
C LEU A 56 -0.91 -8.72 3.87
N ARG A 57 -0.66 -9.64 4.79
CA ARG A 57 -1.14 -11.02 4.74
C ARG A 57 -2.08 -11.29 5.90
N ALA A 58 -3.08 -12.13 5.67
CA ALA A 58 -4.03 -12.54 6.70
C ALA A 58 -3.34 -13.22 7.90
N GLU A 59 -2.23 -13.90 7.65
CA GLU A 59 -1.39 -14.58 8.66
C GLU A 59 -0.54 -13.62 9.50
N ASP A 60 -0.30 -12.38 9.04
CA ASP A 60 0.51 -11.39 9.78
C ASP A 60 -0.09 -11.04 11.15
N VAL A 61 -1.35 -11.41 11.36
CA VAL A 61 -2.03 -11.40 12.65
C VAL A 61 -1.28 -12.28 13.65
N ASP A 62 -0.91 -13.50 13.28
CA ASP A 62 -0.39 -14.52 14.21
C ASP A 62 1.14 -14.64 14.20
N VAL A 63 1.82 -13.92 13.31
CA VAL A 63 3.28 -13.81 13.28
C VAL A 63 3.78 -12.88 14.39
N PRO A 64 4.61 -13.36 15.34
CA PRO A 64 5.22 -12.50 16.36
C PRO A 64 6.16 -11.46 15.75
N ASN A 65 6.17 -10.24 16.29
CA ASN A 65 6.99 -9.12 15.82
C ASN A 65 6.73 -8.75 14.35
N SER A 66 5.50 -8.96 13.88
CA SER A 66 5.06 -8.51 12.58
C SER A 66 5.07 -6.98 12.51
N GLU A 67 5.45 -6.42 11.35
CA GLU A 67 5.37 -4.97 11.07
C GLU A 67 3.95 -4.40 11.30
N TRP A 68 2.93 -5.26 11.24
CA TRP A 68 1.52 -4.94 11.41
C TRP A 68 0.99 -5.11 12.85
N GLU A 69 1.78 -5.64 13.77
CA GLU A 69 1.35 -5.99 15.13
C GLU A 69 0.75 -4.77 15.87
N GLU A 70 1.36 -3.60 15.71
CA GLU A 70 0.94 -2.33 16.33
C GLU A 70 -0.51 -1.92 15.98
N VAL A 71 -1.03 -2.39 14.84
CA VAL A 71 -2.36 -2.06 14.34
C VAL A 71 -3.35 -3.21 14.51
N LEU A 72 -2.91 -4.45 14.24
CA LEU A 72 -3.77 -5.64 14.29
C LEU A 72 -4.06 -6.10 15.72
N SER A 73 -3.21 -5.71 16.67
CA SER A 73 -3.36 -5.98 18.10
C SER A 73 -3.44 -4.68 18.89
N ASN A 74 -4.21 -4.68 19.96
CA ASN A 74 -4.23 -3.63 20.96
C ASN A 74 -4.05 -4.23 22.36
N PRO A 75 -2.81 -4.28 22.86
CA PRO A 75 -2.51 -4.77 24.20
C PRO A 75 -3.21 -4.00 25.31
N ARG A 76 -3.50 -2.69 25.10
CA ARG A 76 -4.11 -1.81 26.11
C ARG A 76 -5.54 -2.21 26.47
N ILE A 77 -6.24 -2.88 25.55
CA ILE A 77 -7.60 -3.41 25.78
C ILE A 77 -7.65 -4.94 25.70
N GLY A 78 -6.49 -5.60 25.55
CA GLY A 78 -6.41 -7.06 25.39
C GLY A 78 -7.24 -7.58 24.22
N ARG A 79 -7.15 -6.93 23.04
CA ARG A 79 -7.87 -7.34 21.84
C ARG A 79 -6.94 -7.47 20.64
N LYS A 80 -7.25 -8.42 19.78
CA LYS A 80 -6.52 -8.74 18.55
C LYS A 80 -7.53 -9.15 17.49
N ILE A 81 -7.34 -8.71 16.25
CA ILE A 81 -8.18 -9.14 15.13
C ILE A 81 -7.91 -10.62 14.83
N ARG A 82 -8.91 -11.35 14.32
CA ARG A 82 -8.72 -12.74 13.87
C ARG A 82 -8.36 -12.77 12.40
N ALA A 83 -7.53 -13.73 11.98
CA ALA A 83 -7.12 -13.90 10.58
C ALA A 83 -8.32 -13.96 9.61
N ALA A 84 -9.39 -14.68 9.95
CA ALA A 84 -10.61 -14.74 9.14
C ALA A 84 -11.31 -13.38 8.96
N HIS A 85 -11.32 -12.55 10.01
CA HIS A 85 -11.89 -11.20 9.94
C HIS A 85 -11.00 -10.28 9.10
N LEU A 86 -9.67 -10.39 9.26
CA LEU A 86 -8.73 -9.64 8.43
C LEU A 86 -8.88 -10.03 6.95
N ALA A 87 -8.93 -11.32 6.62
CA ALA A 87 -9.12 -11.79 5.25
C ALA A 87 -10.39 -11.21 4.60
N ALA A 88 -11.50 -11.10 5.36
CA ALA A 88 -12.71 -10.46 4.89
C ALA A 88 -12.53 -8.95 4.62
N ILE A 89 -11.74 -8.25 5.43
CA ILE A 89 -11.37 -6.85 5.20
C ILE A 89 -10.50 -6.72 3.95
N LEU A 90 -9.50 -7.58 3.78
CA LEU A 90 -8.62 -7.58 2.60
C LEU A 90 -9.43 -7.80 1.31
N ALA A 91 -10.36 -8.76 1.31
CA ALA A 91 -11.26 -8.98 0.19
C ALA A 91 -12.12 -7.74 -0.12
N HIS A 92 -12.60 -7.03 0.92
CA HIS A 92 -13.30 -5.77 0.72
C HIS A 92 -12.40 -4.67 0.12
N MET A 93 -11.15 -4.56 0.56
CA MET A 93 -10.19 -3.60 0.00
C MET A 93 -9.90 -3.88 -1.48
N VAL A 94 -9.79 -5.15 -1.86
CA VAL A 94 -9.62 -5.57 -3.26
C VAL A 94 -10.82 -5.18 -4.12
N THR A 95 -12.03 -5.53 -3.67
CA THR A 95 -13.27 -5.14 -4.38
C THR A 95 -13.47 -3.62 -4.48
N SER A 96 -12.95 -2.86 -3.51
CA SER A 96 -13.01 -1.40 -3.51
C SER A 96 -11.86 -0.74 -4.29
N GLY A 97 -10.96 -1.53 -4.90
CA GLY A 97 -9.83 -1.04 -5.69
C GLY A 97 -8.68 -0.43 -4.87
N GLN A 98 -8.68 -0.61 -3.56
CA GLN A 98 -7.65 -0.10 -2.64
C GLN A 98 -6.51 -1.09 -2.38
N ALA A 99 -6.67 -2.33 -2.83
CA ALA A 99 -5.65 -3.36 -2.79
C ALA A 99 -5.77 -4.29 -4.00
N VAL A 100 -4.77 -5.12 -4.23
CA VAL A 100 -4.80 -6.22 -5.20
C VAL A 100 -4.22 -7.47 -4.57
N TYR A 101 -4.73 -8.64 -4.92
CA TYR A 101 -4.10 -9.89 -4.50
C TYR A 101 -2.74 -10.05 -5.17
N ASP A 102 -1.75 -10.43 -4.37
CA ASP A 102 -0.41 -10.76 -4.83
C ASP A 102 0.18 -11.88 -3.95
N PRO A 103 0.52 -13.04 -4.51
CA PRO A 103 0.44 -13.40 -5.93
C PRO A 103 -1.01 -13.52 -6.45
N PRO A 104 -1.23 -13.38 -7.77
CA PRO A 104 -2.55 -13.51 -8.36
C PRO A 104 -3.13 -14.90 -8.07
N ASN A 105 -4.45 -14.96 -7.85
CA ASN A 105 -5.22 -16.17 -7.48
C ASN A 105 -5.06 -16.68 -6.05
N GLN A 106 -4.27 -16.02 -5.20
CA GLN A 106 -4.27 -16.27 -3.76
C GLN A 106 -5.10 -15.21 -3.03
N THR A 107 -5.77 -15.60 -1.95
CA THR A 107 -6.60 -14.70 -1.13
C THR A 107 -5.97 -14.35 0.22
N SER A 108 -4.77 -14.85 0.48
CA SER A 108 -4.06 -14.71 1.75
C SER A 108 -3.24 -13.43 1.85
N ALA A 109 -2.84 -12.84 0.73
CA ALA A 109 -1.89 -11.73 0.67
C ALA A 109 -2.35 -10.67 -0.33
N VAL A 110 -2.19 -9.40 0.06
CA VAL A 110 -2.54 -8.26 -0.80
C VAL A 110 -1.42 -7.22 -0.84
N LEU A 111 -1.32 -6.56 -1.99
CA LEU A 111 -0.62 -5.30 -2.16
C LEU A 111 -1.58 -4.13 -1.91
N LEU A 112 -1.20 -3.26 -0.98
CA LEU A 112 -1.97 -2.10 -0.55
C LEU A 112 -1.65 -0.87 -1.43
N TYR A 113 -2.70 -0.18 -1.86
CA TYR A 113 -2.60 1.11 -2.56
C TYR A 113 -2.88 2.26 -1.59
N TRP A 114 -1.96 2.52 -0.67
CA TRP A 114 -2.03 3.70 0.21
C TRP A 114 -1.78 5.04 -0.51
N ARG A 115 -1.31 4.94 -1.75
CA ARG A 115 -1.28 5.98 -2.78
C ARG A 115 -1.74 5.32 -4.08
N SER A 116 -2.54 6.02 -4.88
CA SER A 116 -3.09 5.41 -6.10
C SER A 116 -1.98 5.17 -7.14
N PRO A 117 -2.14 4.19 -8.04
CA PRO A 117 -1.21 4.01 -9.16
C PRO A 117 -1.03 5.27 -10.02
N GLU A 118 -2.08 6.09 -10.16
CA GLU A 118 -2.05 7.35 -10.90
C GLU A 118 -1.21 8.42 -10.18
N GLU A 119 -1.37 8.54 -8.87
CA GLU A 119 -0.52 9.42 -8.05
C GLU A 119 0.94 8.96 -8.07
N TRP A 120 1.18 7.65 -8.01
CA TRP A 120 2.51 7.09 -8.18
C TRP A 120 3.12 7.36 -9.56
N ALA A 121 2.31 7.36 -10.63
CA ALA A 121 2.76 7.69 -11.97
C ALA A 121 3.26 9.13 -12.04
N GLN A 122 2.55 10.05 -11.39
CA GLN A 122 3.00 11.43 -11.30
C GLN A 122 4.30 11.55 -10.50
N VAL A 123 4.38 10.92 -9.33
CA VAL A 123 5.61 10.91 -8.49
C VAL A 123 6.80 10.33 -9.23
N LEU A 124 6.61 9.24 -9.98
CA LEU A 124 7.65 8.61 -10.78
C LEU A 124 8.16 9.53 -11.88
N HIS A 125 7.25 10.19 -12.59
CA HIS A 125 7.60 11.12 -13.67
C HIS A 125 8.30 12.38 -13.14
N ASP A 126 7.78 12.97 -12.05
CA ASP A 126 8.38 14.14 -11.39
C ASP A 126 9.79 13.82 -10.86
N TRP A 127 9.96 12.64 -10.26
CA TRP A 127 11.27 12.17 -9.83
C TRP A 127 12.24 12.07 -11.01
N ALA A 128 11.86 11.34 -12.08
CA ALA A 128 12.71 11.17 -13.26
C ALA A 128 13.08 12.51 -13.93
N SER A 129 12.14 13.46 -13.95
CA SER A 129 12.37 14.83 -14.43
C SER A 129 13.39 15.57 -13.56
N SER A 130 13.18 15.58 -12.24
CA SER A 130 14.03 16.29 -11.28
C SER A 130 15.46 15.73 -11.20
N THR A 131 15.65 14.43 -11.47
CA THR A 131 16.95 13.77 -11.44
C THR A 131 17.64 13.73 -12.80
N GLY A 132 17.08 14.35 -13.84
CA GLY A 132 17.66 14.36 -15.18
C GLY A 132 17.64 13.00 -15.90
N GLN A 133 16.75 12.10 -15.50
CA GLN A 133 16.61 10.74 -16.06
C GLN A 133 15.59 10.68 -17.21
N LEU A 134 15.25 11.83 -17.79
CA LEU A 134 14.42 11.87 -18.99
C LEU A 134 15.24 11.45 -20.21
N ASN A 135 14.63 10.67 -21.09
CA ASN A 135 15.21 10.08 -22.29
C ASN A 135 16.30 9.03 -22.06
N THR A 136 16.64 8.72 -20.80
CA THR A 136 17.52 7.60 -20.42
C THR A 136 16.70 6.33 -20.20
N ILE A 137 17.36 5.17 -20.35
CA ILE A 137 16.77 3.88 -20.00
C ILE A 137 17.19 3.58 -18.57
N MET A 138 16.22 3.21 -17.73
CA MET A 138 16.45 2.75 -16.37
C MET A 138 15.87 1.37 -16.18
N THR A 139 16.48 0.56 -15.33
CA THR A 139 15.92 -0.72 -14.88
C THR A 139 14.91 -0.49 -13.75
N PHE A 140 14.02 -1.45 -13.51
CA PHE A 140 13.09 -1.35 -12.38
C PHE A 140 13.83 -1.35 -11.03
N TYR A 141 14.95 -2.05 -10.92
CA TYR A 141 15.80 -2.07 -9.74
C TYR A 141 16.37 -0.68 -9.42
N GLU A 142 16.92 0.03 -10.42
CA GLU A 142 17.47 1.38 -10.22
C GLU A 142 16.42 2.39 -9.72
N ILE A 143 15.14 2.16 -10.02
CA ILE A 143 14.04 3.02 -9.60
C ILE A 143 13.64 2.76 -8.14
N VAL A 144 13.61 1.48 -7.72
CA VAL A 144 13.15 1.08 -6.37
C VAL A 144 14.28 1.02 -5.35
N GLU A 145 15.53 0.90 -5.80
CA GLU A 145 16.75 0.89 -5.00
C GLU A 145 17.80 1.86 -5.56
N PRO A 146 17.49 3.17 -5.64
CA PRO A 146 18.46 4.16 -6.06
C PRO A 146 19.56 4.35 -5.01
N PRO A 147 20.78 4.78 -5.40
CA PRO A 147 21.86 5.11 -4.47
C PRO A 147 21.48 6.17 -3.42
N VAL A 148 20.58 7.08 -3.79
CA VAL A 148 20.03 8.11 -2.89
C VAL A 148 18.57 7.77 -2.64
N PRO A 149 18.12 7.66 -1.37
CA PRO A 149 16.73 7.35 -1.05
C PRO A 149 15.74 8.25 -1.77
N SER A 150 14.77 7.64 -2.44
CA SER A 150 13.76 8.35 -3.21
C SER A 150 12.35 8.06 -2.66
N PRO A 151 11.33 8.84 -3.09
CA PRO A 151 9.94 8.52 -2.78
C PRO A 151 9.48 7.14 -3.31
N LEU A 152 10.21 6.58 -4.28
CA LEU A 152 9.90 5.32 -4.96
C LEU A 152 10.62 4.13 -4.32
N SER A 153 11.50 4.38 -3.34
CA SER A 153 12.27 3.33 -2.69
C SER A 153 11.36 2.30 -2.03
N GLY A 154 11.59 1.02 -2.32
CA GLY A 154 10.80 -0.10 -1.81
C GLY A 154 9.42 -0.28 -2.47
N LEU A 155 9.12 0.42 -3.57
CA LEU A 155 7.88 0.21 -4.31
C LEU A 155 7.89 -1.20 -4.95
N PRO A 156 6.89 -2.06 -4.69
CA PRO A 156 6.86 -3.40 -5.27
C PRO A 156 6.74 -3.36 -6.79
N PHE A 157 7.44 -4.27 -7.48
CA PHE A 157 7.43 -4.36 -8.94
C PHE A 157 6.03 -4.50 -9.57
N PRO A 158 5.07 -5.25 -8.99
CA PRO A 158 3.71 -5.27 -9.54
C PRO A 158 3.05 -3.88 -9.57
N ILE A 159 3.29 -3.05 -8.54
CA ILE A 159 2.79 -1.67 -8.50
C ILE A 159 3.56 -0.83 -9.51
N LEU A 160 4.89 -0.90 -9.53
CA LEU A 160 5.73 -0.14 -10.47
C LEU A 160 5.35 -0.43 -11.93
N ARG A 161 5.12 -1.69 -12.30
CA ARG A 161 4.71 -2.08 -13.64
C ARG A 161 3.37 -1.44 -14.03
N LYS A 162 2.40 -1.43 -13.11
CA LYS A 162 1.09 -0.78 -13.31
C LYS A 162 1.26 0.73 -13.47
N VAL A 163 2.10 1.35 -12.65
CA VAL A 163 2.44 2.77 -12.69
C VAL A 163 3.07 3.17 -14.02
N ILE A 164 4.06 2.40 -14.50
CA ILE A 164 4.71 2.62 -15.80
C ILE A 164 3.72 2.43 -16.94
N THR A 165 2.84 1.42 -16.86
CA THR A 165 1.77 1.21 -17.86
C THR A 165 0.87 2.45 -18.00
N ILE A 166 0.56 3.14 -16.89
CA ILE A 166 -0.19 4.41 -16.91
C ILE A 166 0.62 5.50 -17.63
N LEU A 167 1.92 5.62 -17.35
CA LEU A 167 2.78 6.58 -18.04
C LEU A 167 2.91 6.30 -19.54
N THR A 168 3.01 5.03 -19.93
CA THR A 168 3.04 4.61 -21.34
C THR A 168 1.77 5.00 -22.08
N LYS A 169 0.59 4.83 -21.47
CA LYS A 169 -0.69 5.30 -22.05
C LYS A 169 -0.73 6.82 -22.26
N SER A 170 -0.01 7.58 -21.43
CA SER A 170 0.13 9.04 -21.57
C SER A 170 1.32 9.48 -22.42
N ASN A 171 2.00 8.57 -23.14
CA ASN A 171 3.21 8.85 -23.92
C ASN A 171 4.36 9.51 -23.11
N ARG A 172 4.41 9.24 -21.80
CA ARG A 172 5.46 9.75 -20.88
C ARG A 172 6.49 8.70 -20.50
N ALA A 173 6.28 7.45 -20.88
CA ALA A 173 7.23 6.36 -20.69
C ALA A 173 7.09 5.32 -21.80
N GLN A 174 8.12 4.49 -21.97
CA GLN A 174 8.11 3.33 -22.84
C GLN A 174 8.78 2.16 -22.12
N ILE A 175 8.10 1.02 -22.01
CA ILE A 175 8.68 -0.21 -21.45
C ILE A 175 9.66 -0.77 -22.46
N ILE A 176 10.85 -1.16 -21.99
CA ILE A 176 11.93 -1.74 -22.79
C ILE A 176 12.36 -3.05 -22.13
N ALA A 177 12.52 -4.09 -22.94
CA ALA A 177 13.17 -5.31 -22.47
C ALA A 177 14.68 -5.09 -22.39
N VAL A 178 15.27 -5.36 -21.24
CA VAL A 178 16.73 -5.33 -21.01
C VAL A 178 17.22 -6.75 -20.72
N ALA A 179 18.52 -6.99 -20.91
CA ALA A 179 19.10 -8.33 -20.80
C ALA A 179 18.80 -9.03 -19.45
N ASP A 180 18.73 -8.24 -18.37
CA ASP A 180 18.57 -8.73 -17.00
C ASP A 180 17.18 -8.41 -16.39
N GLY A 181 16.17 -8.11 -17.22
CA GLY A 181 14.79 -7.96 -16.76
C GLY A 181 13.97 -6.85 -17.45
N GLU A 182 13.23 -6.09 -16.65
CA GLU A 182 12.36 -5.01 -17.13
C GLU A 182 13.02 -3.65 -16.99
N GLY A 183 12.97 -2.88 -18.08
CA GLY A 183 13.44 -1.51 -18.14
C GLY A 183 12.34 -0.56 -18.61
N VAL A 184 12.57 0.72 -18.39
CA VAL A 184 11.69 1.80 -18.82
C VAL A 184 12.53 2.98 -19.30
N ARG A 185 12.09 3.58 -20.40
CA ARG A 185 12.57 4.87 -20.87
C ARG A 185 11.55 5.94 -20.54
N PHE A 186 11.95 6.94 -19.76
CA PHE A 186 11.09 8.09 -19.48
C PHE A 186 11.16 9.10 -20.61
N LEU A 187 10.04 9.75 -20.92
CA LEU A 187 9.93 10.76 -21.95
C LEU A 187 9.52 12.08 -21.30
N SER A 188 9.96 13.20 -21.88
CA SER A 188 9.59 14.54 -21.39
C SER A 188 8.08 14.80 -21.43
N GLY A 189 7.33 14.02 -22.22
CA GLY A 189 5.91 14.21 -22.47
C GLY A 189 5.69 15.46 -23.33
N GLN A 190 5.11 15.31 -24.52
CA GLN A 190 4.56 16.51 -25.18
C GLN A 190 3.26 16.89 -24.46
N PRO A 191 3.03 18.18 -24.14
CA PRO A 191 1.66 18.63 -23.95
C PRO A 191 0.91 18.29 -25.24
N GLY A 192 -0.14 17.48 -25.14
CA GLY A 192 -0.88 16.98 -26.29
C GLY A 192 -1.24 18.09 -27.26
N ARG A 193 -1.03 17.83 -28.55
CA ARG A 193 -1.73 18.53 -29.62
C ARG A 193 -3.22 18.18 -29.60
#